data_AF-A4VUQ2-F1
#
_entry.id   AF-A4VUQ2-F1
#
_cell.length_a   1.000
_cell.length_b   1.000
_cell.length_c   1.000
_cell.angle_alpha   90.00
_cell.angle_beta   90.00
_cell.angle_gamma   90.00
#
_symmetry.space_group_name_H-M   'P 1'
#
loop_
_entity.id
_entity.type
_entity.pdbx_description
1 polymer ?
#
loop_
_entity_poly.entity_id
_entity_poly.type
_entity_poly.pdbx_seq_one_letter_code
_entity_poly.pdbx_strand_id
1 'polypeptide(L)'
;MKFMEIEKTNRMNALFEFYAALLTDKQMNYIELYYADDYSLAEIAEEFQVSRQAVYDNIKRTEKLLEDYEMKLHMYSDYVVRSQIFDEILNKYPEDAYLKEKIAILTSIDNRE
;
A
#
# COMPACT_ATOMS: atom_id res chain seq x y z
N MET A 1 -9.64 7.39 -18.08
CA MET A 1 -10.39 6.75 -16.97
C MET A 1 -9.61 5.58 -16.40
N LYS A 2 -9.31 4.53 -17.17
CA LYS A 2 -8.53 3.35 -16.73
C LYS A 2 -7.18 3.66 -16.04
N PHE A 3 -6.44 4.67 -16.49
CA PHE A 3 -5.15 5.04 -15.89
C PHE A 3 -5.28 5.56 -14.45
N MET A 4 -6.25 6.45 -14.18
CA MET A 4 -6.51 6.98 -12.83
C MET A 4 -6.99 5.90 -11.85
N GLU A 5 -7.71 4.88 -12.35
CA GLU A 5 -8.16 3.75 -11.54
C GLU A 5 -6.97 2.89 -11.10
N ILE A 6 -6.01 2.61 -12.01
CA ILE A 6 -4.80 1.84 -11.70
C ILE A 6 -3.92 2.58 -10.69
N GLU A 7 -3.70 3.89 -10.87
CA GLU A 7 -2.91 4.67 -9.91
C GLU A 7 -3.55 4.68 -8.51
N LYS A 8 -4.88 4.80 -8.45
CA LYS A 8 -5.59 4.74 -7.18
C LYS A 8 -5.45 3.36 -6.53
N THR A 9 -5.54 2.28 -7.30
CA THR A 9 -5.37 0.91 -6.79
C THR A 9 -3.96 0.69 -6.26
N ASN A 10 -2.92 1.06 -7.02
CA ASN A 10 -1.53 0.90 -6.58
C ASN A 10 -1.23 1.70 -5.31
N ARG A 11 -1.72 2.94 -5.24
CA ARG A 11 -1.60 3.76 -4.02
C ARG A 11 -2.28 3.09 -2.85
N MET A 12 -3.53 2.65 -3.01
CA MET A 12 -4.27 2.02 -1.92
C MET A 12 -3.61 0.73 -1.43
N ASN A 13 -3.06 -0.07 -2.33
CA ASN A 13 -2.29 -1.27 -1.99
C ASN A 13 -1.05 -0.91 -1.15
N ALA A 14 -0.28 0.09 -1.58
CA ALA A 14 0.88 0.55 -0.81
C ALA A 14 0.48 1.09 0.58
N LEU A 15 -0.58 1.91 0.66
CA LEU A 15 -1.07 2.41 1.95
C LEU A 15 -1.54 1.26 2.86
N PHE A 16 -2.18 0.24 2.28
CA PHE A 16 -2.58 -0.95 3.01
C PHE A 16 -1.35 -1.70 3.56
N GLU A 17 -0.31 -1.92 2.76
CA GLU A 17 0.94 -2.56 3.22
C GLU A 17 1.60 -1.79 4.38
N PHE A 18 1.59 -0.46 4.34
CA PHE A 18 2.17 0.36 5.43
C PHE A 18 1.33 0.34 6.71
N TYR A 19 0.00 0.36 6.59
CA TYR A 19 -0.90 0.69 7.70
C TYR A 19 -1.90 -0.41 8.07
N ALA A 20 -1.85 -1.59 7.45
CA ALA A 20 -2.76 -2.72 7.74
C ALA A 20 -2.85 -3.03 9.24
N ALA A 21 -1.71 -3.00 9.94
CA ALA A 21 -1.63 -3.27 11.38
C ALA A 21 -2.37 -2.24 12.27
N LEU A 22 -2.79 -1.10 11.72
CA LEU A 22 -3.57 -0.06 12.41
C LEU A 22 -5.07 -0.18 12.14
N LEU A 23 -5.48 -1.14 11.34
CA LEU A 23 -6.88 -1.42 11.03
C LEU A 23 -7.45 -2.42 12.04
N THR A 24 -8.76 -2.36 12.24
CA THR A 24 -9.49 -3.44 12.91
C THR A 24 -9.59 -4.66 11.99
N ASP A 25 -9.71 -5.86 12.56
CA ASP A 25 -9.83 -7.11 11.79
C ASP A 25 -10.88 -7.03 10.68
N LYS A 26 -12.05 -6.42 10.97
CA LYS A 26 -13.12 -6.28 9.97
C LYS A 26 -12.74 -5.36 8.80
N GLN A 27 -12.00 -4.29 9.07
CA GLN A 27 -11.53 -3.37 8.02
C GLN A 27 -10.43 -4.03 7.17
N MET A 28 -9.51 -4.72 7.82
CA MET A 28 -8.42 -5.45 7.20
C MET A 28 -8.95 -6.57 6.29
N ASN A 29 -9.82 -7.44 6.79
CA ASN A 29 -10.33 -8.57 6.01
C ASN A 29 -11.05 -8.13 4.73
N TYR A 30 -11.87 -7.07 4.80
CA TYR A 30 -12.63 -6.63 3.62
C TYR A 30 -11.74 -5.97 2.56
N ILE A 31 -10.75 -5.19 3.00
CA ILE A 31 -9.85 -4.51 2.07
C ILE A 31 -8.83 -5.49 1.46
N GLU A 32 -8.34 -6.46 2.25
CA GLU A 32 -7.45 -7.53 1.81
C GLU A 32 -8.12 -8.40 0.74
N LEU A 33 -9.32 -8.92 1.02
CA LEU A 33 -10.05 -9.72 0.02
C LEU A 33 -10.31 -8.94 -1.26
N TYR A 34 -10.61 -7.64 -1.16
CA TYR A 34 -10.92 -6.81 -2.31
C TYR A 34 -9.69 -6.42 -3.15
N TYR A 35 -8.57 -6.09 -2.51
CA TYR A 35 -7.37 -5.55 -3.19
C TYR A 35 -6.24 -6.56 -3.40
N ALA A 36 -6.11 -7.56 -2.53
CA ALA A 36 -5.06 -8.59 -2.60
C ALA A 36 -5.59 -9.88 -3.24
N ASP A 37 -6.81 -10.31 -2.90
CA ASP A 37 -7.38 -11.56 -3.41
C ASP A 37 -8.35 -11.38 -4.60
N ASP A 38 -8.53 -10.15 -5.09
CA ASP A 38 -9.41 -9.80 -6.22
C ASP A 38 -10.89 -10.21 -6.06
N TYR A 39 -11.38 -10.34 -4.81
CA TYR A 39 -12.80 -10.63 -4.56
C TYR A 39 -13.68 -9.45 -4.96
N SER A 40 -14.82 -9.74 -5.58
CA SER A 40 -15.88 -8.77 -5.79
C SER A 40 -16.58 -8.43 -4.47
N LEU A 41 -17.21 -7.24 -4.42
CA LEU A 41 -18.05 -6.84 -3.29
C LEU A 41 -19.19 -7.83 -3.00
N ALA A 42 -19.62 -8.60 -3.99
CA ALA A 42 -20.66 -9.61 -3.84
C ALA A 42 -20.11 -10.87 -3.15
N GLU A 43 -18.92 -11.34 -3.56
CA GLU A 43 -18.25 -12.49 -2.94
C GLU A 43 -17.93 -12.21 -1.47
N ILE A 44 -17.40 -11.01 -1.16
CA ILE A 44 -17.14 -10.60 0.24
C ILE A 44 -18.47 -10.51 1.02
N ALA A 45 -19.54 -10.01 0.41
CA ALA A 45 -20.83 -9.90 1.07
C ALA A 45 -21.43 -11.27 1.40
N GLU A 46 -21.29 -12.23 0.48
CA GLU A 46 -21.72 -13.62 0.66
C GLU A 46 -20.90 -14.31 1.76
N GLU A 47 -19.57 -14.22 1.70
CA GLU A 47 -18.64 -14.82 2.66
C GLU A 47 -18.93 -14.35 4.10
N PHE A 48 -19.14 -13.05 4.30
CA PHE A 48 -19.40 -12.47 5.62
C PHE A 48 -20.90 -12.36 5.97
N GLN A 49 -21.79 -12.87 5.13
CA GLN A 49 -23.25 -12.81 5.31
C GLN A 49 -23.77 -11.40 5.63
N VAL A 50 -23.25 -10.40 4.91
CA VAL A 50 -23.63 -8.98 5.03
C VAL A 50 -24.18 -8.46 3.70
N SER A 51 -24.74 -7.24 3.69
CA SER A 51 -25.15 -6.63 2.43
C SER A 51 -23.95 -6.15 1.63
N ARG A 52 -24.04 -6.18 0.30
CA ARG A 52 -23.05 -5.58 -0.61
C ARG A 52 -22.77 -4.11 -0.28
N GLN A 53 -23.79 -3.38 0.18
CA GLN A 53 -23.66 -1.99 0.61
C GLN A 53 -22.80 -1.87 1.87
N ALA A 54 -22.98 -2.77 2.84
CA ALA A 54 -22.18 -2.77 4.07
C ALA A 54 -20.69 -3.03 3.80
N VAL A 55 -20.38 -3.91 2.84
CA VAL A 55 -19.00 -4.14 2.37
C VAL A 55 -18.45 -2.88 1.70
N TYR A 56 -19.18 -2.32 0.74
CA TYR A 56 -18.77 -1.10 0.03
C TYR A 56 -18.50 0.07 0.99
N ASP A 57 -19.40 0.33 1.93
CA ASP A 57 -19.27 1.42 2.91
C ASP A 57 -18.11 1.17 3.88
N ASN A 58 -17.79 -0.08 4.19
CA ASN A 58 -16.62 -0.42 4.99
C ASN A 58 -15.34 -0.14 4.21
N ILE A 59 -15.19 -0.69 3.00
CA ILE A 59 -14.00 -0.48 2.16
C ILE A 59 -13.75 1.02 1.94
N LYS A 60 -14.80 1.79 1.61
CA LYS A 60 -14.67 3.25 1.41
C LYS A 60 -14.24 4.00 2.67
N ARG A 61 -14.70 3.60 3.85
CA ARG A 61 -14.24 4.18 5.12
C ARG A 61 -12.81 3.78 5.45
N THR A 62 -12.42 2.55 5.15
CA THR A 62 -11.05 2.06 5.32
C THR A 62 -10.09 2.78 4.37
N GLU A 63 -10.45 2.97 3.09
CA GLU A 63 -9.69 3.79 2.13
C GLU A 63 -9.40 5.20 2.69
N LYS A 64 -10.43 5.85 3.24
CA LYS A 64 -10.28 7.18 3.85
C LYS A 64 -9.37 7.15 5.08
N LEU A 65 -9.48 6.12 5.92
CA LEU A 65 -8.65 5.98 7.11
C LEU A 65 -7.17 5.77 6.76
N LEU A 66 -6.88 4.96 5.72
CA LEU A 66 -5.52 4.76 5.21
C LEU A 66 -4.91 6.06 4.68
N GLU A 67 -5.69 6.86 3.96
CA GLU A 67 -5.27 8.20 3.53
C GLU A 67 -5.05 9.15 4.72
N ASP A 68 -5.91 9.09 5.75
CA ASP A 68 -5.74 9.88 6.97
C ASP A 68 -4.47 9.45 7.76
N TYR A 69 -4.09 8.17 7.73
CA TYR A 69 -2.82 7.69 8.28
C TYR A 69 -1.64 8.21 7.47
N GLU A 70 -1.70 8.13 6.14
CA GLU A 70 -0.64 8.67 5.27
C GLU A 70 -0.43 10.16 5.47
N MET A 71 -1.51 10.93 5.59
CA MET A 71 -1.44 12.38 5.86
C MET A 71 -0.76 12.70 7.20
N LYS A 72 -0.73 11.77 8.15
CA LYS A 72 -0.14 11.97 9.48
C LYS A 72 1.24 11.35 9.63
N LEU A 73 1.52 10.24 8.93
CA LEU A 73 2.69 9.40 9.14
C LEU A 73 3.65 9.41 7.95
N HIS A 74 3.18 9.77 6.76
CA HIS A 74 3.99 9.97 5.54
C HIS A 74 4.86 8.78 5.12
N MET A 75 4.55 7.55 5.54
CA MET A 75 5.43 6.41 5.27
C MET A 75 5.57 6.12 3.77
N TYR A 76 4.48 6.22 3.00
CA TYR A 76 4.52 5.98 1.57
C TYR A 76 5.23 7.11 0.83
N SER A 77 4.90 8.37 1.14
CA SER A 77 5.57 9.52 0.52
C SER A 77 7.06 9.57 0.83
N ASP A 78 7.45 9.29 2.08
CA ASP A 78 8.86 9.23 2.44
C ASP A 78 9.59 8.04 1.78
N TYR A 79 8.92 6.89 1.61
CA TYR A 79 9.47 5.74 0.86
C TYR A 79 9.73 6.09 -0.62
N VAL A 80 8.79 6.78 -1.27
CA VAL A 80 8.96 7.24 -2.66
C VAL A 80 10.16 8.18 -2.78
N VAL A 81 10.29 9.13 -1.86
CA VAL A 81 11.43 10.08 -1.85
C VAL A 81 12.75 9.34 -1.63
N ARG A 82 12.82 8.40 -0.68
CA ARG A 82 14.04 7.61 -0.44
C ARG A 82 14.43 6.78 -1.66
N SER A 83 13.47 6.09 -2.28
CA SER A 83 13.71 5.31 -3.50
C SER A 83 14.28 6.17 -4.63
N GLN A 84 13.73 7.38 -4.85
CA GLN A 84 14.26 8.32 -5.84
C GLN A 84 15.70 8.75 -5.54
N ILE A 85 16.01 9.05 -4.28
CA ILE A 85 17.38 9.40 -3.85
C ILE A 85 18.33 8.23 -4.07
N PHE A 86 17.91 7.01 -3.77
CA PHE A 86 18.72 5.80 -3.99
C PHE A 86 19.01 5.59 -5.48
N ASP A 87 18.02 5.76 -6.35
CA ASP A 87 18.20 5.68 -7.81
C ASP A 87 19.18 6.76 -8.32
N GLU A 88 19.05 8.00 -7.84
CA GLU A 88 20.00 9.08 -8.18
C GLU A 88 21.44 8.74 -7.75
N ILE A 89 21.61 8.19 -6.56
CA ILE A 89 22.91 7.76 -6.03
C ILE A 89 23.49 6.62 -6.90
N LEU A 90 22.70 5.60 -7.21
CA LEU A 90 23.13 4.47 -8.05
C LEU A 90 23.52 4.90 -9.46
N ASN A 91 22.78 5.85 -10.05
CA ASN A 91 23.09 6.42 -11.35
C ASN A 91 24.38 7.24 -11.34
N LYS A 92 24.67 7.95 -10.24
CA LYS A 92 25.87 8.77 -10.10
C LYS A 92 27.13 7.96 -9.85
N TYR A 93 27.01 6.81 -9.16
CA TYR A 93 28.14 5.96 -8.78
C TYR A 93 27.96 4.51 -9.27
N PRO A 94 27.88 4.29 -10.60
CA PRO A 94 27.53 2.99 -11.17
C PRO A 94 28.58 1.89 -10.93
N GLU A 95 29.82 2.23 -10.56
CA GLU A 95 30.91 1.27 -10.34
C GLU A 95 31.28 1.11 -8.85
N ASP A 96 30.59 1.79 -7.93
CA ASP A 96 30.87 1.70 -6.50
C ASP A 96 30.14 0.49 -5.88
N ALA A 97 30.86 -0.62 -5.73
CA ALA A 97 30.32 -1.86 -5.16
C ALA A 97 29.86 -1.71 -3.70
N TYR A 98 30.58 -0.89 -2.89
CA TYR A 98 30.22 -0.67 -1.49
C TYR A 98 28.91 0.11 -1.40
N LEU A 99 28.76 1.16 -2.21
CA LEU A 99 27.54 1.95 -2.24
C LEU A 99 26.34 1.13 -2.71
N LYS A 100 26.50 0.31 -3.76
CA LYS A 100 25.45 -0.62 -4.21
C LYS A 100 24.99 -1.55 -3.10
N GLU A 101 25.92 -2.13 -2.34
CA GLU A 101 25.60 -2.99 -1.19
C GLU A 101 24.82 -2.23 -0.12
N LYS A 102 25.23 -0.99 0.22
CA LYS A 102 24.52 -0.19 1.23
C LYS A 102 23.15 0.26 0.78
N ILE A 103 22.98 0.63 -0.49
CA ILE A 103 21.65 0.92 -1.04
C ILE A 103 20.77 -0.33 -1.01
N ALA A 104 21.29 -1.50 -1.39
CA ALA A 104 20.52 -2.75 -1.33
C ALA A 104 20.04 -3.07 0.10
N ILE A 105 20.88 -2.86 1.12
CA ILE A 105 20.50 -3.02 2.53
C ILE A 105 19.41 -2.00 2.93
N LEU A 106 19.57 -0.73 2.54
CA LEU A 106 18.57 0.30 2.85
C LEU A 106 17.22 0.02 2.18
N THR A 107 17.24 -0.44 0.93
CA THR A 107 16.03 -0.86 0.20
C THR A 107 15.36 -2.06 0.86
N SER A 108 16.12 -3.05 1.37
CA SER A 108 15.55 -4.19 2.09
C SER A 108 14.86 -3.75 3.40
N ILE A 109 15.46 -2.80 4.13
CA ILE A 109 14.86 -2.22 5.34
C ILE A 109 13.53 -1.52 5.02
N ASP A 110 13.49 -0.72 3.94
CA ASP A 110 12.29 -0.02 3.51
C ASP A 110 11.17 -0.98 3.06
N ASN A 111 11.53 -2.08 2.39
CA ASN A 111 10.60 -3.12 1.93
C ASN A 111 10.23 -4.16 3.01
N ARG A 112 10.91 -4.13 4.17
CA ARG A 112 10.81 -5.13 5.24
C ARG A 112 11.15 -6.56 4.77
N GLU A 113 12.16 -6.67 3.90
CA GLU A 113 12.80 -7.92 3.44
C GLU A 113 14.10 -8.21 4.21
#